data_AF-A0A0D6R0I8-F1
#
_entry.id   AF-A0A0D6R0I8-F1
#
_cell.length_a   1.000
_cell.length_b   1.000
_cell.length_c   1.000
_cell.angle_alpha   90.00
_cell.angle_beta   90.00
_cell.angle_gamma   90.00
#
_symmetry.space_group_name_H-M   'P 1'
#
loop_
_entity.id
_entity.type
_entity.pdbx_description
1 polymer ?
#
loop_
_entity_poly.entity_id
_entity_poly.type
_entity_poly.pdbx_seq_one_letter_code
_entity_poly.pdbx_strand_id
1 'polypeptide(L)'
;MEQDFAGDSLATEIPVSVPDSVYLATGTSECGPQTDASNLIPPSTLRFGKTRKLSIEGGEPRSRLLLKKRQFFHSHRAQPMALEQVFSDRDSEDEVDDDIADFEDRRMLDDFVDVTKHEKQLMHLWNSFVRKQRVLADGHVPWACEAFSKLHGQDLARFPPLRWCWRLFMVKLWNHNLLDAGTMNRCNIILDNFATS
;
A
#
# COMPACT_ATOMS: atom_id res chain seq x y z
N MET A 1 8.55 -56.25 -39.38
CA MET A 1 8.49 -56.70 -37.98
C MET A 1 8.10 -55.47 -37.17
N GLU A 2 6.93 -54.87 -37.38
CA GLU A 2 5.58 -55.34 -36.99
C GLU A 2 5.54 -55.83 -35.54
N GLN A 3 5.05 -54.96 -34.64
CA GLN A 3 3.79 -55.18 -33.93
C GLN A 3 3.31 -53.89 -33.24
N ASP A 4 2.12 -53.46 -33.66
CA ASP A 4 1.18 -52.58 -32.95
C ASP A 4 0.59 -53.26 -31.70
N PHE A 5 0.15 -52.46 -30.72
CA PHE A 5 -1.17 -52.69 -30.10
C PHE A 5 -1.75 -51.40 -29.49
N ALA A 6 -3.01 -51.14 -29.84
CA ALA A 6 -3.95 -50.15 -29.29
C ALA A 6 -4.09 -50.29 -27.76
N GLY A 7 -4.38 -49.27 -26.96
CA GLY A 7 -5.47 -48.31 -27.03
C GLY A 7 -6.46 -48.64 -25.90
N ASP A 8 -6.77 -47.69 -25.02
CA ASP A 8 -8.16 -47.45 -24.60
C ASP A 8 -8.33 -46.10 -23.89
N SER A 9 -9.48 -45.50 -24.15
CA SER A 9 -9.99 -44.24 -23.61
C SER A 9 -10.93 -44.56 -22.45
N LEU A 10 -10.88 -43.78 -21.37
CA LEU A 10 -12.06 -43.63 -20.50
C LEU A 10 -12.02 -42.28 -19.79
N ALA A 11 -12.87 -41.38 -20.29
CA ALA A 11 -13.44 -40.29 -19.54
C ALA A 11 -14.18 -40.85 -18.31
N THR A 12 -14.10 -40.17 -17.18
CA THR A 12 -15.09 -40.32 -16.12
C THR A 12 -15.37 -38.96 -15.52
N GLU A 13 -16.63 -38.61 -15.60
CA GLU A 13 -17.25 -37.37 -15.16
C GLU A 13 -17.31 -37.24 -13.63
N ILE A 14 -17.62 -36.01 -13.23
CA ILE A 14 -17.84 -35.46 -11.89
C ILE A 14 -19.01 -36.19 -11.17
N PRO A 15 -19.13 -36.07 -9.83
CA PRO A 15 -20.32 -35.37 -9.36
C PRO A 15 -20.07 -34.33 -8.26
N VAL A 16 -20.80 -33.23 -8.44
CA VAL A 16 -21.07 -32.13 -7.52
C VAL A 16 -21.87 -32.67 -6.33
N SER A 17 -21.52 -32.27 -5.11
CA SER A 17 -22.36 -32.48 -3.92
C SER A 17 -22.47 -31.19 -3.10
N VAL A 18 -23.62 -30.56 -3.27
CA VAL A 18 -24.23 -29.55 -2.40
C VAL A 18 -24.85 -30.27 -1.19
N PRO A 19 -24.97 -29.62 -0.02
CA PRO A 19 -26.10 -29.89 0.85
C PRO A 19 -27.02 -28.67 0.96
N ASP A 20 -28.30 -28.96 0.72
CA ASP A 20 -29.45 -28.08 0.81
C ASP A 20 -29.78 -27.60 2.23
N SER A 21 -30.39 -26.41 2.23
CA SER A 21 -31.26 -25.75 3.21
C SER A 21 -31.93 -26.60 4.31
N VAL A 22 -32.03 -25.99 5.49
CA VAL A 22 -33.23 -26.07 6.33
C VAL A 22 -33.83 -24.68 6.52
N TYR A 23 -35.05 -24.51 5.99
CA TYR A 23 -35.96 -23.40 6.29
C TYR A 23 -36.88 -23.79 7.44
N LEU A 24 -37.15 -22.85 8.37
CA LEU A 24 -38.45 -22.70 9.04
C LEU A 24 -38.59 -21.25 9.56
N ALA A 25 -39.29 -20.38 8.82
CA ALA A 25 -40.66 -19.88 9.05
C ALA A 25 -40.75 -18.83 10.19
N THR A 26 -40.75 -17.53 9.86
CA THR A 26 -41.92 -16.62 9.73
C THR A 26 -42.74 -16.38 10.99
N GLY A 27 -42.76 -15.12 11.42
CA GLY A 27 -43.72 -14.54 12.36
C GLY A 27 -43.81 -13.03 12.16
N THR A 28 -44.77 -12.61 11.34
CA THR A 28 -45.22 -11.23 11.13
C THR A 28 -46.10 -10.74 12.27
N SER A 29 -46.03 -9.46 12.66
CA SER A 29 -47.21 -8.72 13.16
C SER A 29 -46.97 -7.20 13.14
N GLU A 30 -47.87 -6.47 12.47
CA GLU A 30 -47.96 -5.01 12.41
C GLU A 30 -48.83 -4.40 13.54
N CYS A 31 -48.74 -3.06 13.63
CA CYS A 31 -49.72 -2.05 14.10
C CYS A 31 -49.63 -1.48 15.55
N GLY A 32 -49.58 -0.13 15.65
CA GLY A 32 -49.63 0.70 16.89
C GLY A 32 -51.07 1.03 17.35
N PRO A 33 -51.40 2.17 18.04
CA PRO A 33 -50.59 3.25 18.65
C PRO A 33 -51.03 3.71 20.10
N GLN A 34 -50.37 4.77 20.64
CA GLN A 34 -50.77 5.70 21.74
C GLN A 34 -50.77 5.16 23.22
N THR A 35 -50.44 5.85 24.33
CA THR A 35 -50.35 7.27 24.79
C THR A 35 -49.40 7.44 26.03
N ASP A 36 -48.97 8.70 26.26
CA ASP A 36 -48.70 9.41 27.53
C ASP A 36 -47.43 9.21 28.42
N ALA A 37 -46.52 10.17 28.22
CA ALA A 37 -46.01 11.18 29.17
C ALA A 37 -45.33 10.81 30.53
N SER A 38 -44.06 11.30 30.62
CA SER A 38 -43.40 11.99 31.77
C SER A 38 -42.24 11.24 32.45
N ASN A 39 -41.00 11.57 32.07
CA ASN A 39 -40.01 12.28 32.92
C ASN A 39 -38.56 12.09 32.41
N LEU A 40 -37.97 13.21 31.96
CA LEU A 40 -36.61 13.73 32.27
C LEU A 40 -35.46 12.69 32.24
N ILE A 41 -34.55 12.69 31.25
CA ILE A 41 -33.36 13.56 31.10
C ILE A 41 -32.79 13.33 29.67
N PRO A 42 -32.40 14.36 28.89
CA PRO A 42 -31.81 14.13 27.56
C PRO A 42 -30.32 13.71 27.66
N PRO A 43 -29.85 12.77 26.83
CA PRO A 43 -28.44 12.38 26.79
C PRO A 43 -27.62 13.54 26.22
N SER A 44 -26.52 13.86 26.89
CA SER A 44 -25.57 14.88 26.45
C SER A 44 -24.95 14.48 25.11
N THR A 45 -25.41 15.08 24.03
CA THR A 45 -24.72 15.01 22.74
C THR A 45 -23.39 15.74 22.87
N LEU A 46 -22.28 15.00 22.88
CA LEU A 46 -20.94 15.54 22.68
C LEU A 46 -20.89 16.15 21.27
N ARG A 47 -21.11 17.46 21.19
CA ARG A 47 -20.86 18.22 19.96
C ARG A 47 -19.35 18.22 19.75
N PHE A 48 -18.88 17.45 18.78
CA PHE A 48 -17.53 17.58 18.24
C PHE A 48 -17.39 18.99 17.65
N GLY A 49 -16.80 19.88 18.45
CA GLY A 49 -16.46 21.23 18.03
C GLY A 49 -15.41 21.18 16.94
N LYS A 50 -15.79 21.71 15.77
CA LYS A 50 -14.97 22.40 14.77
C LYS A 50 -13.46 22.12 14.80
N THR A 51 -13.00 21.52 13.70
CA THR A 51 -11.64 21.61 13.15
C THR A 51 -10.96 22.94 13.52
N ARG A 52 -10.00 22.89 14.45
CA ARG A 52 -9.00 23.94 14.58
C ARG A 52 -8.04 23.80 13.40
N LYS A 53 -8.23 24.64 12.39
CA LYS A 53 -7.13 25.04 11.52
C LYS A 53 -6.07 25.66 12.43
N LEU A 54 -4.90 25.03 12.52
CA LEU A 54 -3.72 25.63 13.13
C LEU A 54 -3.30 26.78 12.23
N SER A 55 -3.78 27.99 12.55
CA SER A 55 -3.31 29.22 11.94
C SER A 55 -1.86 29.44 12.33
N ILE A 56 -1.00 29.22 11.34
CA ILE A 56 0.43 29.55 11.27
C ILE A 56 0.58 31.07 11.47
N GLU A 57 0.61 31.56 12.72
CA GLU A 57 1.18 32.88 13.04
C GLU A 57 1.37 33.16 14.55
N GLY A 58 1.37 32.13 15.39
CA GLY A 58 1.26 32.35 16.84
C GLY A 58 1.94 31.31 17.69
N GLY A 59 3.22 31.01 17.45
CA GLY A 59 4.05 30.49 18.53
C GLY A 59 4.05 31.55 19.64
N GLU A 60 3.33 31.28 20.74
CA GLU A 60 3.11 32.22 21.84
C GLU A 60 4.41 33.00 22.15
N PRO A 61 4.40 34.34 22.22
CA PRO A 61 5.63 35.13 22.32
C PRO A 61 6.55 34.68 23.46
N ARG A 62 5.96 34.09 24.52
CA ARG A 62 6.67 33.44 25.62
C ARG A 62 7.49 32.22 25.18
N SER A 63 6.98 31.33 24.33
CA SER A 63 7.71 30.14 23.88
C SER A 63 8.91 30.52 23.02
N ARG A 64 8.76 31.48 22.08
CA ARG A 64 9.89 31.98 21.28
C ARG A 64 10.95 32.66 22.14
N LEU A 65 10.55 33.42 23.16
CA LEU A 65 11.49 34.03 24.10
C LEU A 65 12.27 33.00 24.92
N LEU A 66 11.67 31.85 25.25
CA LEU A 66 12.35 30.76 25.94
C LEU A 66 13.35 30.03 25.02
N LEU A 67 12.99 29.82 23.75
CA LEU A 67 13.88 29.21 22.76
C LEU A 67 15.13 30.08 22.54
N LYS A 68 15.00 31.41 22.48
CA LYS A 68 16.16 32.34 22.37
C LYS A 68 17.17 32.27 23.52
N LYS A 69 16.78 31.73 24.68
CA LYS A 69 17.65 31.61 25.86
C LYS A 69 18.46 30.32 25.90
N ARG A 70 18.26 29.40 24.95
CA ARG A 70 18.91 28.09 24.90
C ARG A 70 19.76 27.96 23.64
N GLN A 71 20.87 27.25 23.76
CA GLN A 71 21.62 26.77 22.60
C GLN A 71 21.04 25.44 22.16
N PHE A 72 20.68 25.35 20.88
CA PHE A 72 20.23 24.11 20.26
C PHE A 72 21.35 23.51 19.42
N PHE A 73 21.35 22.19 19.31
CA PHE A 73 22.30 21.41 18.54
C PHE A 73 21.53 20.45 17.62
N HIS A 74 22.09 20.22 16.44
CA HIS A 74 21.71 19.14 15.53
C HIS A 74 21.90 17.79 16.22
N SER A 75 20.89 16.92 16.17
CA SER A 75 20.92 15.62 16.85
C SER A 75 21.98 14.68 16.27
N HIS A 76 22.13 14.65 14.94
CA HIS A 76 23.05 13.74 14.26
C HIS A 76 24.49 14.24 14.26
N ARG A 77 24.69 15.56 14.19
CA ARG A 77 26.02 16.17 14.01
C ARG A 77 26.59 16.83 15.25
N ALA A 78 25.79 16.99 16.30
CA ALA A 78 26.14 17.75 17.52
C ALA A 78 26.65 19.19 17.23
N GLN A 79 26.28 19.77 16.08
CA GLN A 79 26.69 21.11 15.67
C GLN A 79 25.67 22.16 16.13
N PRO A 80 26.09 23.38 16.52
CA PRO A 80 25.18 24.45 16.91
C PRO A 80 24.15 24.75 15.81
N MET A 81 22.89 24.89 16.20
CA MET A 81 21.78 25.22 15.29
C MET A 81 21.55 26.74 15.26
N ALA A 82 21.35 27.29 14.07
CA ALA A 82 20.98 28.68 13.89
C ALA A 82 19.57 28.93 14.43
N LEU A 83 19.33 30.09 15.03
CA LEU A 83 18.06 30.41 15.68
C LEU A 83 16.89 30.43 14.66
N GLU A 84 17.16 30.82 13.42
CA GLU A 84 16.22 30.78 12.29
C GLU A 84 15.75 29.35 12.00
N GLN A 85 16.66 28.38 12.08
CA GLN A 85 16.37 26.97 11.88
C GLN A 85 15.62 26.37 13.07
N VAL A 86 15.94 26.78 14.31
CA VAL A 86 15.16 26.42 15.52
C VAL A 86 13.70 26.86 15.42
N PHE A 87 13.45 27.98 14.74
CA PHE A 87 12.09 28.49 14.49
C PHE A 87 11.46 27.99 13.19
N SER A 88 12.18 27.21 12.40
CA SER A 88 11.68 26.63 11.16
C SER A 88 10.84 25.40 11.48
N ASP A 89 9.76 25.21 10.74
CA ASP A 89 8.97 23.98 10.78
C ASP A 89 9.62 22.84 9.95
N ARG A 90 10.78 23.10 9.34
CA ARG A 90 11.53 22.11 8.54
C ARG A 90 12.56 21.39 9.40
N ASP A 91 12.37 20.09 9.54
CA ASP A 91 13.35 19.18 10.12
C ASP A 91 14.06 18.42 8.99
N SER A 92 15.31 18.78 8.71
CA SER A 92 16.13 18.11 7.69
C SER A 92 16.87 16.89 8.22
N GLU A 93 16.82 16.61 9.53
CA GLU A 93 17.54 15.47 10.12
C GLU A 93 16.77 14.15 9.95
N ASP A 94 15.46 14.21 9.71
CA ASP A 94 14.56 13.06 9.47
C ASP A 94 14.55 12.59 8.00
N GLU A 95 15.34 13.21 7.13
CA GLU A 95 15.47 12.77 5.74
C GLU A 95 16.26 11.45 5.69
N VAL A 96 15.56 10.34 5.40
CA VAL A 96 16.18 9.03 5.15
C VAL A 96 16.99 9.11 3.85
N ASP A 97 18.26 8.74 3.90
CA ASP A 97 19.11 8.66 2.73
C ASP A 97 18.69 7.46 1.86
N ASP A 98 17.95 7.76 0.78
CA ASP A 98 17.41 6.77 -0.14
C ASP A 98 18.49 5.92 -0.82
N ASP A 99 19.69 6.46 -1.03
CA ASP A 99 20.81 5.76 -1.68
C ASP A 99 21.43 4.74 -0.72
N ILE A 100 21.59 5.12 0.56
CA ILE A 100 22.01 4.19 1.61
C ILE A 100 20.97 3.07 1.77
N ALA A 101 19.68 3.42 1.82
CA ALA A 101 18.61 2.44 1.94
C ALA A 101 18.52 1.51 0.70
N ASP A 102 18.77 2.02 -0.50
CA ASP A 102 18.86 1.20 -1.72
C ASP A 102 20.05 0.23 -1.66
N PHE A 103 21.20 0.68 -1.13
CA PHE A 103 22.40 -0.15 -0.98
C PHE A 103 22.19 -1.28 0.05
N GLU A 104 21.65 -0.94 1.21
CA GLU A 104 21.38 -1.92 2.27
C GLU A 104 20.35 -2.97 1.85
N ASP A 105 19.28 -2.55 1.18
CA ASP A 105 18.25 -3.44 0.64
C ASP A 105 18.83 -4.46 -0.35
N ARG A 106 19.68 -4.02 -1.30
CA ARG A 106 20.37 -4.94 -2.23
C ARG A 106 21.26 -5.93 -1.48
N ARG A 107 22.02 -5.44 -0.51
CA ARG A 107 22.91 -6.30 0.29
C ARG A 107 22.11 -7.36 1.04
N MET A 108 21.00 -6.98 1.67
CA MET A 108 20.14 -7.93 2.40
C MET A 108 19.46 -8.93 1.46
N LEU A 109 19.02 -8.48 0.28
CA LEU A 109 18.40 -9.37 -0.71
C LEU A 109 19.39 -10.42 -1.25
N ASP A 110 20.68 -10.10 -1.33
CA ASP A 110 21.70 -11.04 -1.80
C ASP A 110 21.84 -12.29 -0.91
N ASP A 111 21.50 -12.20 0.38
CA ASP A 111 21.59 -13.32 1.33
C ASP A 111 20.53 -14.43 1.11
N PHE A 112 19.45 -14.17 0.36
CA PHE A 112 18.41 -15.18 0.09
C PHE A 112 18.85 -16.16 -1.00
N VAL A 113 19.12 -17.41 -0.64
CA VAL A 113 19.60 -18.44 -1.59
C VAL A 113 18.52 -19.06 -2.46
N ASP A 114 17.26 -18.95 -2.04
CA ASP A 114 16.07 -19.52 -2.68
C ASP A 114 15.33 -18.53 -3.59
N VAL A 115 15.82 -17.28 -3.66
CA VAL A 115 15.24 -16.22 -4.50
C VAL A 115 16.13 -16.00 -5.72
N THR A 116 15.54 -15.99 -6.92
CA THR A 116 16.30 -15.80 -8.15
C THR A 116 16.80 -14.35 -8.30
N LYS A 117 17.84 -14.13 -9.10
CA LYS A 117 18.40 -12.79 -9.36
C LYS A 117 17.35 -11.78 -9.87
N HIS A 118 16.44 -12.22 -10.73
CA HIS A 118 15.40 -11.35 -11.29
C HIS A 118 14.31 -11.02 -10.27
N GLU A 119 13.97 -11.96 -9.39
CA GLU A 119 13.04 -11.69 -8.27
C GLU A 119 13.65 -10.70 -7.29
N LYS A 120 14.91 -10.88 -6.89
CA LYS A 120 15.63 -9.90 -6.06
C LYS A 120 15.67 -8.52 -6.70
N GLN A 121 15.94 -8.46 -8.00
CA GLN A 121 15.94 -7.20 -8.74
C GLN A 121 14.56 -6.53 -8.71
N LEU A 122 13.47 -7.28 -8.92
CA LEU A 122 12.12 -6.72 -8.85
C LEU A 122 11.79 -6.26 -7.42
N MET A 123 12.10 -7.07 -6.42
CA MET A 123 11.91 -6.72 -5.00
C MET A 123 12.61 -5.42 -4.67
N HIS A 124 13.87 -5.27 -5.07
CA HIS A 124 14.64 -4.05 -4.88
C HIS A 124 13.99 -2.84 -5.55
N LEU A 125 13.61 -2.95 -6.82
CA LEU A 125 12.95 -1.87 -7.55
C LEU A 125 11.65 -1.44 -6.87
N TRP A 126 10.84 -2.42 -6.43
CA TRP A 126 9.58 -2.15 -5.75
C TRP A 126 9.80 -1.52 -4.36
N ASN A 127 10.75 -2.02 -3.56
CA ASN A 127 11.08 -1.49 -2.25
C ASN A 127 11.59 -0.04 -2.35
N SER A 128 12.46 0.24 -3.31
CA SER A 128 12.95 1.59 -3.59
C SER A 128 11.80 2.52 -4.00
N PHE A 129 10.92 2.05 -4.89
CA PHE A 129 9.76 2.82 -5.35
C PHE A 129 8.79 3.17 -4.20
N VAL A 130 8.42 2.18 -3.38
CA VAL A 130 7.49 2.35 -2.25
C VAL A 130 8.02 3.38 -1.26
N ARG A 131 9.33 3.36 -0.96
CA ARG A 131 9.98 4.36 -0.11
C ARG A 131 9.96 5.74 -0.73
N LYS A 132 10.50 5.89 -1.94
CA LYS A 132 10.63 7.18 -2.65
C LYS A 132 9.28 7.86 -2.90
N GLN A 133 8.24 7.08 -3.20
CA GLN A 133 6.88 7.58 -3.44
C GLN A 133 6.01 7.63 -2.17
N ARG A 134 6.55 7.23 -1.02
CA ARG A 134 5.84 7.22 0.28
C ARG A 134 4.49 6.51 0.20
N VAL A 135 4.49 5.28 -0.32
CA VAL A 135 3.29 4.44 -0.41
C VAL A 135 2.97 3.88 0.97
N LEU A 136 2.17 4.63 1.76
CA LEU A 136 1.90 4.32 3.18
C LEU A 136 0.61 3.54 3.45
N ALA A 137 -0.26 3.34 2.47
CA ALA A 137 -1.58 2.76 2.66
C ALA A 137 -1.95 1.83 1.50
N ASP A 138 -2.72 0.79 1.81
CA ASP A 138 -3.19 -0.20 0.82
C ASP A 138 -3.96 0.46 -0.33
N GLY A 139 -4.73 1.51 -0.05
CA GLY A 139 -5.46 2.28 -1.07
C GLY A 139 -4.55 2.97 -2.10
N HIS A 140 -3.24 3.11 -1.83
CA HIS A 140 -2.28 3.64 -2.79
C HIS A 140 -1.72 2.58 -3.74
N VAL A 141 -1.86 1.28 -3.43
CA VAL A 141 -1.25 0.19 -4.21
C VAL A 141 -1.69 0.20 -5.68
N PRO A 142 -2.98 0.40 -6.04
CA PRO A 142 -3.37 0.45 -7.44
C PRO A 142 -2.67 1.57 -8.23
N TRP A 143 -2.61 2.78 -7.64
CA TRP A 143 -1.89 3.89 -8.24
C TRP A 143 -0.38 3.61 -8.34
N ALA A 144 0.20 3.04 -7.28
CA ALA A 144 1.61 2.69 -7.21
C ALA A 144 2.00 1.69 -8.31
N CYS A 145 1.17 0.67 -8.60
CA CYS A 145 1.42 -0.28 -9.68
C CYS A 145 1.47 0.38 -11.06
N GLU A 146 0.56 1.32 -11.35
CA GLU A 146 0.57 2.07 -12.61
C GLU A 146 1.79 2.99 -12.72
N ALA A 147 2.11 3.71 -11.65
CA ALA A 147 3.26 4.60 -11.60
C ALA A 147 4.58 3.83 -11.70
N PHE A 148 4.70 2.68 -11.04
CA PHE A 148 5.84 1.77 -11.15
C PHE A 148 6.03 1.26 -12.57
N SER A 149 4.93 0.82 -13.22
CA SER A 149 4.96 0.33 -14.61
C SER A 149 5.39 1.42 -15.59
N LYS A 150 5.06 2.70 -15.33
CA LYS A 150 5.52 3.84 -16.13
C LYS A 150 7.00 4.14 -15.88
N LEU A 151 7.44 4.13 -14.62
CA LEU A 151 8.81 4.46 -14.25
C LEU A 151 9.82 3.43 -14.76
N HIS A 152 9.51 2.14 -14.61
CA HIS A 152 10.41 1.04 -14.98
C HIS A 152 10.00 0.35 -16.29
N GLY A 153 9.11 0.96 -17.07
CA GLY A 153 8.53 0.34 -18.27
C GLY A 153 9.56 -0.08 -19.30
N GLN A 154 10.61 0.73 -19.52
CA GLN A 154 11.71 0.39 -20.43
C GLN A 154 12.50 -0.84 -19.97
N ASP A 155 12.88 -0.90 -18.69
CA ASP A 155 13.61 -2.03 -18.12
C ASP A 155 12.77 -3.31 -18.18
N LEU A 156 11.49 -3.20 -17.80
CA LEU A 156 10.54 -4.31 -17.85
C LEU A 156 10.29 -4.79 -19.29
N ALA A 157 10.25 -3.90 -20.28
CA ALA A 157 10.09 -4.30 -21.68
C ALA A 157 11.36 -4.97 -22.23
N ARG A 158 12.54 -4.46 -21.85
CA ARG A 158 13.84 -4.96 -22.33
C ARG A 158 14.22 -6.33 -21.77
N PHE A 159 13.79 -6.64 -20.54
CA PHE A 159 14.18 -7.87 -19.84
C PHE A 159 12.97 -8.79 -19.57
N PRO A 160 12.68 -9.77 -20.45
CA PRO A 160 11.51 -10.65 -20.31
C PRO A 160 11.38 -11.38 -18.97
N PRO A 161 12.45 -11.90 -18.34
CA PRO A 161 12.35 -12.50 -17.01
C PRO A 161 11.87 -11.52 -15.93
N LEU A 162 12.36 -10.28 -15.96
CA LEU A 162 11.94 -9.24 -15.01
C LEU A 162 10.48 -8.84 -15.24
N ARG A 163 10.05 -8.74 -16.51
CA ARG A 163 8.64 -8.54 -16.88
C ARG A 163 7.74 -9.64 -16.30
N TRP A 164 8.19 -10.88 -16.37
CA TRP A 164 7.47 -12.02 -15.82
C TRP A 164 7.36 -11.95 -14.30
N CYS A 165 8.46 -11.63 -13.61
CA CYS A 165 8.44 -11.39 -12.16
C CYS A 165 7.41 -10.31 -11.79
N TRP A 166 7.36 -9.20 -12.54
CA TRP A 166 6.38 -8.13 -12.29
C TRP A 166 4.93 -8.61 -12.44
N ARG A 167 4.63 -9.44 -13.45
CA ARG A 167 3.30 -10.04 -13.61
C ARG A 167 2.95 -10.96 -12.44
N LEU A 168 3.86 -11.82 -12.00
CA LEU A 168 3.65 -12.68 -10.83
C LEU A 168 3.43 -11.86 -9.55
N PHE A 169 4.16 -10.74 -9.41
CA PHE A 169 3.98 -9.85 -8.29
C PHE A 169 2.60 -9.18 -8.29
N MET A 170 2.11 -8.69 -9.44
CA MET A 170 0.75 -8.18 -9.55
C MET A 170 -0.32 -9.24 -9.22
N VAL A 171 -0.10 -10.51 -9.60
CA VAL A 171 -0.99 -11.62 -9.20
C VAL A 171 -0.94 -11.85 -7.68
N LYS A 172 0.23 -11.73 -7.03
CA LYS A 172 0.31 -11.78 -5.57
C LYS A 172 -0.51 -10.63 -4.94
N LEU A 173 -0.36 -9.40 -5.42
CA LEU A 173 -1.13 -8.26 -4.92
C LEU A 173 -2.65 -8.44 -5.10
N TRP A 174 -3.06 -9.01 -6.23
CA TRP A 174 -4.45 -9.40 -6.45
C TRP A 174 -4.97 -10.35 -5.39
N ASN A 175 -4.22 -11.44 -5.13
CA ASN A 175 -4.63 -12.47 -4.18
C ASN A 175 -4.77 -11.93 -2.76
N HIS A 176 -4.08 -10.82 -2.44
CA HIS A 176 -4.19 -10.11 -1.17
C HIS A 176 -5.25 -8.99 -1.16
N ASN A 177 -6.07 -8.86 -2.22
CA ASN A 177 -7.06 -7.80 -2.40
C ASN A 177 -6.48 -6.38 -2.42
N LEU A 178 -5.20 -6.24 -2.78
CA LEU A 178 -4.51 -4.94 -2.92
C LEU A 178 -4.57 -4.39 -4.36
N LEU A 179 -5.03 -5.22 -5.31
CA LEU A 179 -5.08 -4.88 -6.73
C LEU A 179 -6.29 -5.51 -7.41
N ASP A 180 -6.90 -4.81 -8.37
CA ASP A 180 -8.05 -5.26 -9.17
C ASP A 180 -7.68 -5.48 -10.66
N ALA A 181 -8.63 -6.00 -11.45
CA ALA A 181 -8.40 -6.42 -12.85
C ALA A 181 -8.25 -5.26 -13.77
N GLY A 182 -8.98 -4.19 -13.49
CA GLY A 182 -8.83 -2.94 -14.20
C GLY A 182 -7.38 -2.49 -14.10
N THR A 183 -6.83 -2.41 -12.88
CA THR A 183 -5.46 -1.93 -12.68
C THR A 183 -4.42 -2.86 -13.29
N MET A 184 -4.54 -4.18 -13.09
CA MET A 184 -3.61 -5.14 -13.69
C MET A 184 -3.58 -5.04 -15.23
N ASN A 185 -4.75 -4.88 -15.87
CA ASN A 185 -4.84 -4.69 -17.32
C ASN A 185 -4.19 -3.35 -17.75
N ARG A 186 -4.46 -2.25 -17.04
CA ARG A 186 -3.83 -0.95 -17.32
C ARG A 186 -2.31 -1.01 -17.23
N CYS A 187 -1.75 -1.68 -16.22
CA CYS A 187 -0.31 -1.91 -16.12
C CYS A 187 0.26 -2.68 -17.32
N ASN A 188 -0.43 -3.74 -17.78
CA ASN A 188 0.04 -4.49 -18.95
C ASN A 188 0.00 -3.65 -20.23
N ILE A 189 -1.05 -2.85 -20.46
CA ILE A 189 -1.14 -1.91 -21.59
C ILE A 189 0.03 -0.91 -21.56
N ILE A 190 0.35 -0.36 -20.38
CA ILE A 190 1.51 0.53 -20.22
C ILE A 190 2.79 -0.16 -20.69
N LEU A 191 3.02 -1.41 -20.27
CA LEU A 191 4.23 -2.17 -20.65
C LEU A 191 4.27 -2.52 -22.13
N ASP A 192 3.13 -2.80 -22.75
CA ASP A 192 3.07 -3.09 -24.19
C ASP A 192 3.49 -1.87 -25.01
N ASN A 193 3.12 -0.65 -24.59
CA ASN A 193 3.55 0.58 -25.25
C ASN A 193 5.08 0.75 -25.26
N PHE A 194 5.78 0.28 -24.23
CA PHE A 194 7.25 0.29 -24.17
C PHE A 194 7.90 -0.84 -24.97
N ALA A 195 7.17 -1.92 -25.26
CA ALA A 195 7.67 -3.03 -26.07
C ALA A 195 7.54 -2.76 -27.58
N THR A 196 6.65 -1.84 -27.97
CA THR A 196 6.42 -1.44 -29.37
C THR A 196 7.16 -0.18 -29.80
N SER A 197 7.83 0.52 -28.87
CA SER A 197 8.60 1.75 -29.11
C SER A 197 10.09 1.46 -29.26
#